data_AF-H1VFU6-F1
#
_entry.id   AF-H1VFU6-F1
#
_cell.length_a   1.000
_cell.length_b   1.000
_cell.length_c   1.000
_cell.angle_alpha   90.00
_cell.angle_beta   90.00
_cell.angle_gamma   90.00
#
_symmetry.space_group_name_H-M   'P 1'
#
loop_
_entity.id
_entity.type
_entity.pdbx_description
1 polymer ?
#
loop_
_entity_poly.entity_id
_entity_poly.type
_entity_poly.pdbx_seq_one_letter_code
_entity_poly.pdbx_strand_id
1 'polypeptide(L)'
;MGPDTDRRDTPWPGNTFRIIEGSTRKAITFADQQVSLRKPKGDRNPSEMWYCIEKDGYFGFQNPRTGRYLGHDGKDIDSGIRTTNYLREWELWTPRRHPEGGYQLLSPSASGSSALRVVCVAENGTHLTRRHHGTTVWEFVRV
;
A
#
# COMPACT_ATOMS: atom_id res chain seq x y z
N MET A 1 -25.52 -16.70 -10.31
CA MET A 1 -24.28 -15.93 -10.52
C MET A 1 -23.60 -15.83 -9.17
N GLY A 2 -22.42 -16.43 -8.99
CA GLY A 2 -21.69 -16.37 -7.72
C GLY A 2 -21.12 -14.96 -7.48
N PRO A 3 -20.82 -14.59 -6.22
CA PRO A 3 -20.24 -13.28 -5.91
C PRO A 3 -18.87 -13.17 -6.60
N ASP A 4 -18.62 -12.01 -7.19
CA ASP A 4 -17.37 -11.66 -7.86
C ASP A 4 -16.20 -11.97 -6.91
N THR A 5 -15.51 -13.07 -7.15
CA THR A 5 -14.40 -13.52 -6.32
C THR A 5 -13.33 -12.45 -6.35
N ASP A 6 -13.00 -11.91 -5.18
CA ASP A 6 -11.92 -10.97 -4.86
C ASP A 6 -10.60 -11.40 -5.56
N ARG A 7 -10.44 -11.06 -6.85
CA ARG A 7 -9.38 -11.60 -7.70
C ARG A 7 -8.05 -10.97 -7.29
N ARG A 8 -7.26 -11.76 -6.54
CA ARG A 8 -5.86 -11.45 -6.26
C ARG A 8 -5.11 -11.45 -7.58
N ASP A 9 -4.38 -10.38 -7.85
CA ASP A 9 -3.71 -10.15 -9.11
C ASP A 9 -2.28 -9.64 -8.86
N THR A 10 -1.47 -9.64 -9.91
CA THR A 10 -0.15 -9.03 -9.88
C THR A 10 -0.30 -7.51 -9.96
N PRO A 11 0.33 -6.72 -9.06
CA PRO A 11 0.28 -5.27 -9.13
C PRO A 11 1.00 -4.81 -10.40
N TRP A 12 0.23 -4.41 -11.41
CA TRP A 12 0.72 -3.92 -12.68
C TRP A 12 0.22 -2.49 -12.93
N PRO A 13 1.08 -1.56 -13.39
CA PRO A 13 0.69 -0.19 -13.68
C PRO A 13 -0.54 -0.10 -14.62
N GLY A 14 -1.37 0.91 -14.44
CA GLY A 14 -2.61 1.11 -15.21
C GLY A 14 -3.83 0.39 -14.63
N ASN A 15 -3.67 -0.34 -13.53
CA ASN A 15 -4.77 -1.03 -12.85
C ASN A 15 -5.07 -0.40 -11.48
N THR A 16 -6.32 -0.54 -11.03
CA THR A 16 -6.75 -0.10 -9.69
C THR A 16 -6.92 -1.30 -8.78
N PHE A 17 -6.40 -1.18 -7.56
CA PHE A 17 -6.41 -2.25 -6.58
C PHE A 17 -6.96 -1.77 -5.24
N ARG A 18 -7.53 -2.72 -4.49
CA ARG A 18 -7.53 -2.70 -3.03
C ARG A 18 -6.27 -3.41 -2.55
N ILE A 19 -5.54 -2.81 -1.63
CA ILE A 19 -4.33 -3.39 -1.04
C ILE A 19 -4.73 -3.94 0.33
N ILE A 20 -4.77 -5.26 0.47
CA ILE A 20 -5.36 -5.97 1.61
C ILE A 20 -4.28 -6.69 2.40
N GLU A 21 -4.29 -6.57 3.73
CA GLU A 21 -3.38 -7.33 4.58
C GLU A 21 -3.81 -8.80 4.70
N GLY A 22 -2.85 -9.71 4.59
CA GLY A 22 -3.07 -11.15 4.43
C GLY A 22 -3.82 -11.81 5.59
N SER A 23 -3.51 -11.45 6.84
CA SER A 23 -3.98 -12.16 8.04
C SER A 23 -5.35 -11.65 8.51
N THR A 24 -5.50 -10.34 8.66
CA THR A 24 -6.70 -9.68 9.18
C THR A 24 -7.67 -9.25 8.08
N ARG A 25 -7.25 -9.33 6.81
CA ARG A 25 -8.05 -8.94 5.63
C ARG A 25 -8.52 -7.48 5.64
N LYS A 26 -7.83 -6.61 6.39
CA LYS A 26 -8.08 -5.16 6.37
C LYS A 26 -7.40 -4.52 5.16
N ALA A 27 -8.07 -3.56 4.53
CA ALA A 27 -7.55 -2.80 3.39
C ALA A 27 -6.88 -1.50 3.83
N ILE A 28 -5.82 -1.12 3.12
CA ILE A 28 -5.25 0.22 3.19
C ILE A 28 -6.31 1.22 2.71
N THR A 29 -6.76 2.08 3.61
CA THR A 29 -7.88 2.99 3.38
C THR A 29 -7.47 4.42 3.68
N PHE A 30 -7.81 5.34 2.76
CA PHE A 30 -7.67 6.78 2.95
C PHE A 30 -9.03 7.41 3.22
N ALA A 31 -9.27 7.74 4.49
CA ALA A 31 -10.46 8.42 4.96
C ALA A 31 -10.06 9.44 6.03
N ASP A 32 -10.82 10.52 6.16
CA ASP A 32 -10.60 11.52 7.22
C ASP A 32 -9.18 12.09 7.21
N GLN A 33 -8.59 12.24 6.01
CA GLN A 33 -7.21 12.68 5.78
C GLN A 33 -6.12 11.79 6.37
N GLN A 34 -6.45 10.56 6.76
CA GLN A 34 -5.52 9.60 7.34
C GLN A 34 -5.52 8.27 6.58
N VAL A 35 -4.33 7.64 6.50
CA VAL A 35 -4.21 6.25 6.03
C VAL A 35 -4.35 5.31 7.23
N SER A 36 -5.25 4.34 7.12
CA SER A 36 -5.52 3.34 8.16
C SER A 36 -5.93 2.00 7.55
N LEU A 37 -5.80 0.93 8.33
CA LEU A 37 -6.29 -0.40 8.00
C LEU A 37 -7.73 -0.54 8.49
N ARG A 38 -8.67 -0.70 7.55
CA ARG A 38 -10.09 -0.86 7.85
C ARG A 38 -10.62 -2.13 7.19
N LYS A 39 -11.65 -2.74 7.77
CA LYS A 39 -12.37 -3.82 7.09
C LYS A 39 -12.96 -3.25 5.78
N PRO A 40 -12.78 -3.92 4.62
CA PRO A 40 -13.35 -3.46 3.37
C PRO A 40 -14.86 -3.30 3.50
N LYS A 41 -15.42 -2.19 3.00
CA LYS A 41 -16.86 -1.88 3.14
C LYS A 41 -17.73 -2.44 2.02
N GLY A 42 -17.18 -3.25 1.11
CA GLY A 42 -17.87 -3.74 -0.08
C GLY A 42 -17.63 -2.86 -1.32
N ASP A 43 -18.39 -3.11 -2.39
CA ASP A 43 -18.02 -2.75 -3.76
C ASP A 43 -17.62 -1.29 -3.96
N ARG A 44 -16.47 -1.14 -4.62
CA ARG A 44 -15.96 0.11 -5.19
C ARG A 44 -15.95 1.33 -4.27
N ASN A 45 -15.63 1.16 -2.98
CA ASN A 45 -15.41 2.30 -2.10
C ASN A 45 -14.13 3.08 -2.50
N PRO A 46 -14.23 4.35 -2.96
CA PRO A 46 -13.06 5.09 -3.43
C PRO A 46 -12.01 5.37 -2.36
N SER A 47 -12.35 5.29 -1.07
CA SER A 47 -11.34 5.41 0.00
C SER A 47 -10.40 4.21 0.07
N GLU A 48 -10.77 3.07 -0.50
CA GLU A 48 -10.02 1.81 -0.45
C GLU A 48 -9.26 1.53 -1.76
N MET A 49 -9.44 2.39 -2.77
CA MET A 49 -8.87 2.23 -4.10
C MET A 49 -7.53 2.93 -4.24
N TRP A 50 -6.63 2.24 -4.92
CA TRP A 50 -5.29 2.70 -5.26
C TRP A 50 -5.00 2.38 -6.71
N TYR A 51 -4.99 3.41 -7.56
CA TYR A 51 -4.52 3.34 -8.92
C TYR A 51 -3.00 3.18 -8.94
N CYS A 52 -2.56 2.08 -9.53
CA CYS A 52 -1.17 1.71 -9.66
C CYS A 52 -0.56 2.44 -10.86
N ILE A 53 0.52 3.17 -10.64
CA ILE A 53 1.28 3.85 -11.69
C ILE A 53 2.75 3.42 -11.65
N GLU A 54 3.42 3.61 -12.78
CA GLU A 54 4.87 3.48 -12.87
C GLU A 54 5.52 4.85 -12.82
N LYS A 55 6.65 4.94 -12.14
CA LYS A 55 7.57 6.08 -12.20
C LYS A 55 8.99 5.59 -11.99
N ASP A 56 9.87 5.85 -12.95
CA ASP A 56 11.31 5.54 -12.88
C ASP A 56 11.61 4.06 -12.54
N GLY A 57 10.79 3.13 -13.05
CA GLY A 57 10.88 1.69 -12.76
C GLY A 57 10.32 1.27 -11.38
N TYR A 58 9.81 2.22 -10.60
CA TYR A 58 9.10 1.98 -9.34
C TYR A 58 7.59 2.15 -9.51
N PHE A 59 6.87 1.87 -8.42
CA PHE A 59 5.42 1.95 -8.35
C PHE A 59 4.97 3.18 -7.54
N GLY A 60 3.86 3.76 -7.95
CA GLY A 60 3.07 4.72 -7.18
C GLY A 60 1.65 4.21 -6.99
N PHE A 61 1.04 4.55 -5.86
CA PHE A 61 -0.34 4.18 -5.55
C PHE A 61 -1.16 5.44 -5.30
N GLN A 62 -1.93 5.86 -6.29
CA GLN A 62 -2.75 7.07 -6.23
C GLN A 62 -4.18 6.75 -5.84
N ASN A 63 -4.77 7.49 -4.90
CA ASN A 63 -6.20 7.42 -4.68
C ASN A 63 -6.94 8.08 -5.87
N PRO A 64 -7.74 7.35 -6.66
CA PRO A 64 -8.33 7.90 -7.89
C PRO A 64 -9.27 9.08 -7.66
N ARG A 65 -9.92 9.14 -6.48
CA ARG A 65 -10.88 10.20 -6.15
C ARG A 65 -10.20 11.50 -5.74
N THR A 66 -9.09 11.41 -5.01
CA THR A 66 -8.44 12.59 -4.43
C THR A 66 -7.15 12.99 -5.15
N GLY A 67 -6.62 12.13 -6.04
CA GLY A 67 -5.35 12.33 -6.73
C GLY A 67 -4.12 12.22 -5.82
N ARG A 68 -4.29 11.95 -4.52
CA ARG A 68 -3.19 11.84 -3.56
C ARG A 68 -2.52 10.47 -3.63
N TYR A 69 -1.20 10.45 -3.51
CA TYR A 69 -0.41 9.22 -3.52
C TYR A 69 -0.21 8.68 -2.11
N LEU A 70 -0.12 7.35 -1.95
CA LEU A 70 0.47 6.73 -0.77
C LEU A 70 1.93 7.15 -0.66
N GLY A 71 2.30 7.52 0.56
CA GLY A 71 3.64 7.93 0.93
C GLY A 71 3.90 7.69 2.41
N HIS A 72 4.92 8.32 2.96
CA HIS A 72 5.34 8.17 4.35
C HIS A 72 5.77 9.51 4.95
N ASP A 73 5.80 9.61 6.28
CA ASP A 73 6.08 10.88 7.00
C ASP A 73 7.52 11.40 6.89
N GLY A 74 8.43 10.63 6.31
CA GLY A 74 9.82 11.04 6.03
C GLY A 74 10.81 10.60 7.10
N LYS A 75 10.37 9.90 8.15
CA LYS A 75 11.26 9.22 9.09
C LYS A 75 11.77 7.90 8.47
N ASP A 76 12.96 7.46 8.82
CA ASP A 76 13.55 6.24 8.25
C ASP A 76 13.06 4.94 8.89
N ILE A 77 12.70 4.98 10.18
CA ILE A 77 12.20 3.84 10.95
C ILE A 77 11.00 4.28 11.77
N ASP A 78 10.04 3.36 11.95
CA ASP A 78 8.78 3.59 12.64
C ASP A 78 7.99 4.79 12.10
N SER A 79 8.21 5.10 10.83
CA SER A 79 7.52 6.13 10.08
C SER A 79 6.12 5.69 9.73
N GLY A 80 5.14 6.57 9.95
CA GLY A 80 3.77 6.34 9.53
C GLY A 80 3.61 6.44 8.02
N ILE A 81 2.69 5.65 7.47
CA ILE A 81 2.20 5.82 6.11
C ILE A 81 1.16 6.94 6.08
N ARG A 82 1.25 7.80 5.07
CA ARG A 82 0.36 8.95 4.86
C ARG A 82 0.00 9.07 3.38
N THR A 83 -0.76 10.10 3.04
CA THR A 83 -0.94 10.52 1.65
C THR A 83 -0.24 11.83 1.36
N THR A 84 0.17 12.03 0.11
CA THR A 84 0.89 13.22 -0.37
C THR A 84 0.37 13.66 -1.74
N ASN A 85 0.62 14.92 -2.12
CA ASN A 85 0.22 15.49 -3.41
C ASN A 85 1.32 15.35 -4.48
N TYR A 86 2.45 14.73 -4.13
CA TYR A 86 3.60 14.54 -5.02
C TYR A 86 4.15 13.12 -4.86
N LEU A 87 4.75 12.59 -5.92
CA LEU A 87 5.43 11.30 -5.90
C LEU A 87 6.93 11.52 -6.06
N ARG A 88 7.61 11.83 -4.94
CA ARG A 88 9.08 11.96 -4.88
C ARG A 88 9.73 10.59 -4.75
N GLU A 89 11.04 10.52 -4.96
CA GLU A 89 11.82 9.27 -4.96
C GLU A 89 11.57 8.39 -3.71
N TRP A 90 11.50 8.99 -2.53
CA TRP A 90 11.24 8.25 -1.29
C TRP A 90 9.78 7.78 -1.13
N GLU A 91 8.83 8.44 -1.79
CA GLU A 91 7.40 8.07 -1.76
C GLU A 91 7.06 6.94 -2.74
N LEU A 92 8.05 6.42 -3.47
CA LEU A 92 7.91 5.31 -4.41
C LEU A 92 7.86 3.96 -3.70
N TRP A 93 7.32 2.96 -4.40
CA TRP A 93 7.07 1.64 -3.86
C TRP A 93 7.65 0.54 -4.75
N THR A 94 7.95 -0.61 -4.13
CA THR A 94 8.35 -1.84 -4.83
C THR A 94 7.58 -3.01 -4.23
N PRO A 95 6.49 -3.48 -4.88
CA PRO A 95 5.86 -4.75 -4.54
C PRO A 95 6.81 -5.90 -4.86
N ARG A 96 7.20 -6.69 -3.86
CA ARG A 96 8.05 -7.88 -4.02
C ARG A 96 7.24 -9.12 -3.70
N ARG A 97 7.10 -10.04 -4.66
CA ARG A 97 6.38 -11.30 -4.47
C ARG A 97 7.00 -12.09 -3.31
N HIS A 98 6.18 -12.55 -2.36
CA HIS A 98 6.62 -13.41 -1.28
C HIS A 98 6.56 -14.89 -1.71
N PRO A 99 7.52 -15.75 -1.34
CA PRO A 99 7.55 -17.17 -1.75
C PRO A 99 6.29 -17.95 -1.36
N GLU A 100 5.69 -17.61 -0.23
CA GLU A 100 4.48 -18.26 0.30
C GLU A 100 3.17 -17.66 -0.26
N GLY A 101 3.26 -16.68 -1.16
CA GLY A 101 2.11 -15.97 -1.72
C GLY A 101 1.95 -14.54 -1.19
N GLY A 102 1.18 -13.73 -1.91
CA GLY A 102 1.08 -12.30 -1.67
C GLY A 102 2.40 -11.56 -1.90
N TYR A 103 2.51 -10.35 -1.35
CA TYR A 103 3.61 -9.42 -1.60
C TYR A 103 4.12 -8.78 -0.31
N GLN A 104 5.42 -8.55 -0.24
CA GLN A 104 5.97 -7.50 0.61
C GLN A 104 5.83 -6.17 -0.13
N LEU A 105 5.46 -5.12 0.58
CA LEU A 105 5.47 -3.76 0.06
C LEU A 105 6.70 -3.04 0.63
N LEU A 106 7.56 -2.57 -0.26
CA LEU A 106 8.83 -1.93 0.08
C LEU A 106 8.82 -0.46 -0.33
N SER A 107 9.49 0.41 0.41
CA SER A 107 9.73 1.81 0.01
C SER A 107 11.18 2.22 0.28
N PRO A 108 11.75 3.16 -0.50
CA PRO A 108 13.08 3.72 -0.24
C PRO A 108 13.17 4.44 1.12
N SER A 109 14.38 4.43 1.68
CA SER A 109 14.74 5.23 2.85
C SER A 109 14.59 6.73 2.55
N ALA A 110 14.21 7.51 3.54
CA ALA A 110 14.13 8.97 3.41
C ALA A 110 15.52 9.64 3.50
N SER A 111 16.50 9.01 4.16
CA SER A 111 17.89 9.50 4.28
C SER A 111 18.74 9.37 3.01
N GLY A 112 18.18 8.94 1.89
CA GLY A 112 18.93 8.75 0.64
C GLY A 112 19.84 7.51 0.64
N SER A 113 19.78 6.66 1.67
CA SER A 113 20.39 5.32 1.58
C SER A 113 19.68 4.47 0.53
N SER A 114 20.41 3.60 -0.16
CA SER A 114 19.85 2.64 -1.13
C SER A 114 19.03 1.52 -0.47
N ALA A 115 18.80 1.60 0.84
CA ALA A 115 18.09 0.60 1.61
C ALA A 115 16.57 0.78 1.48
N LEU A 116 15.86 -0.35 1.36
CA LEU A 116 14.41 -0.39 1.41
C LEU A 116 13.90 -0.64 2.83
N ARG A 117 12.68 -0.21 3.12
CA ARG A 117 11.93 -0.53 4.34
C ARG A 117 10.68 -1.32 3.98
N VAL A 118 10.36 -2.32 4.78
CA VAL A 118 9.12 -3.09 4.64
C VAL A 118 7.96 -2.34 5.29
N VAL A 119 6.81 -2.30 4.62
CA VAL A 119 5.56 -1.78 5.17
C VAL A 119 4.89 -2.88 5.97
N CYS A 120 4.64 -2.59 7.24
CA CYS A 120 4.06 -3.51 8.21
C CYS A 120 2.78 -2.92 8.82
N VAL A 121 1.95 -3.80 9.38
CA VAL A 121 0.92 -3.38 10.34
C VAL A 121 1.62 -2.92 11.62
N ALA A 122 1.24 -1.74 12.13
CA ALA A 122 1.72 -1.25 13.41
C ALA A 122 1.12 -2.06 14.58
N GLU A 123 1.71 -1.96 15.76
CA GLU A 123 1.29 -2.75 16.95
C GLU A 123 -0.18 -2.54 17.35
N ASN A 124 -0.73 -1.36 17.06
CA ASN A 124 -2.14 -1.06 17.31
C ASN A 124 -3.11 -1.77 16.33
N GLY A 125 -2.61 -2.46 15.31
CA GLY A 125 -3.40 -3.22 14.34
C GLY A 125 -4.26 -2.38 13.40
N THR A 126 -4.11 -1.05 13.40
CA THR A 126 -4.96 -0.10 12.66
C THR A 126 -4.16 0.89 11.81
N HIS A 127 -2.89 1.11 12.14
CA HIS A 127 -1.98 1.93 11.34
C HIS A 127 -0.95 1.08 10.60
N LEU A 128 -0.30 1.70 9.63
CA LEU A 128 0.85 1.14 8.93
C LEU A 128 2.12 1.83 9.39
N THR A 129 3.20 1.07 9.45
CA THR A 129 4.54 1.56 9.81
C THR A 129 5.59 0.98 8.88
N ARG A 130 6.76 1.62 8.79
CA ARG A 130 7.91 1.09 8.04
C ARG A 130 9.00 0.59 8.97
N ARG A 131 9.54 -0.58 8.67
CA ARG A 131 10.56 -1.27 9.48
C ARG A 131 11.69 -1.82 8.62
N HIS A 132 12.81 -2.17 9.24
CA HIS A 132 13.88 -2.94 8.56
C HIS A 132 13.43 -4.37 8.22
N HIS A 133 12.64 -4.96 9.12
CA HIS A 133 12.15 -6.33 9.02
C HIS A 133 10.67 -6.40 9.40
N GLY A 134 9.99 -7.40 8.87
CA GLY A 134 8.57 -7.61 9.12
C GLY A 134 7.99 -8.71 8.24
N THR A 135 6.88 -9.27 8.73
CA THR A 135 6.22 -10.45 8.17
C THR A 135 4.87 -10.13 7.54
N THR A 136 4.47 -8.86 7.51
CA THR A 136 3.19 -8.46 6.89
C THR A 136 3.21 -8.77 5.40
N VAL A 137 2.22 -9.56 4.97
CA VAL A 137 1.95 -9.88 3.57
C VAL A 137 0.77 -9.05 3.09
N TRP A 138 0.90 -8.52 1.88
CA TRP A 138 -0.11 -7.72 1.19
C TRP A 138 -0.64 -8.46 -0.03
N GLU A 139 -1.94 -8.35 -0.26
CA GLU A 139 -2.65 -8.90 -1.41
C GLU A 139 -3.22 -7.75 -2.23
N PHE A 140 -2.98 -7.78 -3.54
CA PHE A 140 -3.54 -6.81 -4.47
C PHE A 140 -4.80 -7.40 -5.09
N VAL A 141 -5.95 -6.84 -4.76
CA VAL A 141 -7.23 -7.27 -5.33
C VAL A 141 -7.69 -6.24 -6.34
N ARG A 142 -7.82 -6.65 -7.60
CA ARG A 142 -8.24 -5.76 -8.68
C ARG A 142 -9.72 -5.38 -8.53
N VAL A 143 -10.03 -4.13 -8.89
CA VAL A 143 -11.37 -3.50 -8.80
C VAL A 143 -12.01 -3.33 -10.19
#